data_AF-A0A661XX43-F1
#
_entry.id   AF-A0A661XX43-F1
#
_cell.length_a   1.000
_cell.length_b   1.000
_cell.length_c   1.000
_cell.angle_alpha   90.00
_cell.angle_beta   90.00
_cell.angle_gamma   90.00
#
_symmetry.space_group_name_H-M   'P 1'
#
loop_
_entity.id
_entity.type
_entity.pdbx_description
1 polymer ?
#
loop_
_entity_poly.entity_id
_entity_poly.type
_entity_poly.pdbx_seq_one_letter_code
_entity_poly.pdbx_strand_id
1 'polypeptide(L)'
;MLPEYDVIVVGAGHAGNEAAAAAANMGSKVLLVTMNMNTIGQMSCNPAMGGIAKGQIVREIDALGGYSGIVTDRSMIQFRMLNLSKGPAMWSPRAQSDRLLFHQEWRIALENTTNLDFWQDFVVGIVTDNNRVIGVKTSLGMIIKSKSVILTNGTFLNGKIHIGEKQIGGGRIGEQASFGITEQLITLGFESGRMKTGTPPRIDGRSLNY
;
A
#
# COMPACT_ATOMS: atom_id res chain seq x y z
N MET A 1 21.26 17.09 8.46
CA MET A 1 21.29 15.61 8.50
C MET A 1 19.87 15.17 8.86
N LEU A 2 19.27 14.23 8.13
CA LEU A 2 17.94 13.72 8.50
C LEU A 2 17.99 13.11 9.91
N PRO A 3 16.94 13.23 10.72
CA PRO A 3 16.88 12.55 12.00
C PRO A 3 16.90 11.03 11.79
N GLU A 4 17.36 10.31 12.81
CA GLU A 4 17.18 8.86 12.85
C GLU A 4 15.72 8.53 13.14
N TYR A 5 15.16 7.57 12.41
CA TYR A 5 13.78 7.10 12.56
C TYR A 5 13.73 5.78 13.34
N ASP A 6 12.64 5.53 14.04
CA ASP A 6 12.43 4.22 14.66
C ASP A 6 12.00 3.19 13.60
N VAL A 7 11.10 3.61 12.69
CA VAL A 7 10.55 2.78 11.62
C VAL A 7 10.60 3.53 10.30
N ILE A 8 11.09 2.89 9.25
CA ILE A 8 10.90 3.34 7.86
C ILE A 8 9.93 2.39 7.18
N VAL A 9 8.88 2.92 6.57
CA VAL A 9 7.92 2.16 5.76
C VAL A 9 8.16 2.49 4.29
N VAL A 10 8.37 1.47 3.46
CA VAL A 10 8.67 1.61 2.04
C VAL A 10 7.44 1.26 1.21
N GLY A 11 6.83 2.27 0.60
CA GLY A 11 5.68 2.19 -0.27
C GLY A 11 4.37 2.56 0.43
N ALA A 12 3.70 3.62 -0.03
CA ALA A 12 2.44 4.09 0.53
C ALA A 12 1.20 3.40 -0.11
N GLY A 13 1.23 2.07 -0.18
CA GLY A 13 0.05 1.27 -0.54
C GLY A 13 -0.84 1.00 0.68
N HIS A 14 -1.92 0.24 0.53
CA HIS A 14 -2.84 -0.10 1.64
C HIS A 14 -2.09 -0.65 2.88
N ALA A 15 -1.15 -1.59 2.67
CA ALA A 15 -0.35 -2.16 3.76
C ALA A 15 0.62 -1.13 4.38
N GLY A 16 1.26 -0.30 3.56
CA GLY A 16 2.20 0.71 4.04
C GLY A 16 1.51 1.83 4.81
N ASN A 17 0.31 2.22 4.40
CA ASN A 17 -0.48 3.22 5.10
C ASN A 17 -0.87 2.74 6.51
N GLU A 18 -1.37 1.50 6.65
CA GLU A 18 -1.68 0.93 7.96
C GLU A 18 -0.42 0.75 8.80
N ALA A 19 0.68 0.24 8.22
CA ALA A 19 1.94 0.06 8.94
C ALA A 19 2.50 1.39 9.46
N ALA A 20 2.46 2.44 8.64
CA ALA A 20 2.92 3.76 9.02
C ALA A 20 2.04 4.38 10.11
N ALA A 21 0.72 4.34 9.93
CA ALA A 21 -0.22 4.85 10.92
C ALA A 21 -0.10 4.10 12.25
N ALA A 22 -0.05 2.77 12.24
CA ALA A 22 0.05 1.95 13.44
C ALA A 22 1.34 2.25 14.22
N ALA A 23 2.50 2.23 13.56
CA ALA A 23 3.78 2.50 14.21
C ALA A 23 3.84 3.93 14.81
N ALA A 24 3.31 4.92 14.08
CA ALA A 24 3.30 6.31 14.49
C ALA A 24 2.36 6.55 15.70
N ASN A 25 1.16 5.97 15.67
CA ASN A 25 0.19 6.04 16.77
C ASN A 25 0.68 5.32 18.04
N MET A 26 1.56 4.32 17.90
CA MET A 26 2.24 3.68 19.03
C MET A 26 3.43 4.50 19.58
N GLY A 27 3.68 5.69 19.02
CA GLY A 27 4.70 6.62 19.50
C GLY A 27 6.07 6.50 18.82
N SER A 28 6.20 5.69 17.77
CA SER A 28 7.45 5.60 17.00
C SER A 28 7.62 6.82 16.10
N LYS A 29 8.85 7.29 15.91
CA LYS A 29 9.14 8.24 14.82
C LYS A 29 9.22 7.49 13.49
N VAL A 30 8.27 7.76 12.59
CA VAL A 30 8.09 6.99 11.35
C VAL A 30 8.41 7.85 10.13
N LEU A 31 9.08 7.26 9.14
CA LEU A 31 9.18 7.82 7.80
C LEU A 31 8.47 6.91 6.79
N LEU A 32 7.47 7.44 6.09
CA LEU A 32 6.85 6.77 4.96
C LEU A 32 7.49 7.25 3.65
N VAL A 33 8.21 6.35 2.99
CA VAL A 33 8.85 6.62 1.70
C VAL A 33 7.96 6.10 0.57
N THR A 34 7.66 6.94 -0.42
CA THR A 34 6.84 6.56 -1.57
C THR A 34 7.40 7.14 -2.87
N MET A 35 7.19 6.45 -3.99
CA MET A 35 7.60 6.95 -5.31
C MET A 35 6.79 8.16 -5.75
N ASN A 36 5.53 8.23 -5.30
CA ASN A 36 4.59 9.31 -5.64
C ASN A 36 3.61 9.53 -4.49
N MET A 37 3.57 10.74 -3.95
CA MET A 37 2.66 11.11 -2.86
C MET A 37 1.21 11.27 -3.35
N ASN A 38 0.99 11.49 -4.65
CA ASN A 38 -0.35 11.59 -5.24
C ASN A 38 -1.00 10.21 -5.49
N THR A 39 -0.36 9.12 -5.07
CA THR A 39 -0.87 7.74 -5.24
C THR A 39 -0.97 6.97 -3.92
N ILE A 40 -0.88 7.67 -2.77
CA ILE A 40 -1.02 7.11 -1.42
C ILE A 40 -2.35 6.35 -1.28
N GLY A 41 -2.34 5.07 -0.92
CA GLY A 41 -3.58 4.30 -0.76
C GLY A 41 -4.41 4.14 -2.03
N GLN A 42 -3.85 4.37 -3.22
CA GLN A 42 -4.60 4.30 -4.47
C GLN A 42 -5.15 2.88 -4.74
N MET A 43 -6.46 2.77 -4.90
CA MET A 43 -7.12 1.54 -5.35
C MET A 43 -6.78 1.26 -6.81
N SER A 44 -5.91 0.29 -7.09
CA SER A 44 -5.45 0.00 -8.46
C SER A 44 -6.39 -0.90 -9.26
N CYS A 45 -7.09 -1.81 -8.57
CA CYS A 45 -7.93 -2.83 -9.19
C CYS A 45 -9.42 -2.50 -9.02
N ASN A 46 -10.11 -3.11 -8.05
CA ASN A 46 -11.53 -2.93 -7.84
C ASN A 46 -11.80 -1.66 -7.00
N PRO A 47 -12.76 -0.79 -7.36
CA PRO A 47 -13.18 0.34 -6.53
C PRO A 47 -14.05 -0.09 -5.33
N ALA A 48 -13.63 -1.10 -4.57
CA ALA A 48 -14.41 -1.63 -3.45
C ALA A 48 -13.54 -2.18 -2.33
N MET A 49 -14.05 -2.03 -1.11
CA MET A 49 -13.50 -2.59 0.12
C MET A 49 -14.49 -3.59 0.73
N GLY A 50 -13.97 -4.61 1.41
CA GLY A 50 -14.77 -5.72 1.93
C GLY A 50 -15.17 -6.75 0.87
N GLY A 51 -16.31 -7.40 1.07
CA GLY A 51 -16.69 -8.65 0.41
C GLY A 51 -16.39 -9.87 1.27
N ILE A 52 -16.70 -11.08 0.80
CA ILE A 52 -16.54 -12.32 1.59
C ILE A 52 -15.11 -12.43 2.17
N ALA A 53 -15.01 -12.69 3.48
CA ALA A 53 -13.79 -12.68 4.31
C ALA A 53 -13.11 -11.31 4.45
N LYS A 54 -13.02 -10.55 3.37
CA LYS A 54 -12.42 -9.21 3.34
C LYS A 54 -13.17 -8.22 4.24
N GLY A 55 -14.49 -8.34 4.32
CA GLY A 55 -15.33 -7.47 5.14
C GLY A 55 -15.07 -7.66 6.63
N GLN A 56 -14.87 -8.90 7.07
CA GLN A 56 -14.47 -9.24 8.43
C GLN A 56 -13.07 -8.69 8.72
N ILE A 57 -12.10 -8.92 7.85
CA ILE A 57 -10.73 -8.42 8.03
C ILE A 57 -10.71 -6.88 8.13
N VAL A 58 -11.49 -6.16 7.32
CA VAL A 58 -11.59 -4.70 7.43
C VAL A 58 -12.15 -4.27 8.79
N ARG A 59 -13.14 -5.00 9.33
CA ARG A 59 -13.69 -4.76 10.67
C ARG A 59 -12.69 -5.10 11.78
N GLU A 60 -11.89 -6.14 11.61
CA GLU A 60 -10.83 -6.51 12.55
C GLU A 60 -9.71 -5.47 12.58
N ILE A 61 -9.30 -4.97 11.41
CA ILE A 61 -8.34 -3.86 11.30
C ILE A 61 -8.88 -2.62 12.04
N ASP A 62 -10.14 -2.26 11.81
CA ASP A 62 -10.82 -1.16 12.50
C ASP A 62 -10.85 -1.37 14.03
N ALA A 63 -11.18 -2.58 14.50
CA ALA A 63 -11.16 -2.92 15.92
C ALA A 63 -9.78 -2.84 16.58
N LEU A 64 -8.71 -3.04 15.80
CA LEU A 64 -7.31 -2.87 16.25
C LEU A 64 -6.85 -1.40 16.20
N GLY A 65 -7.71 -0.47 15.79
CA GLY A 65 -7.39 0.96 15.65
C GLY A 65 -6.78 1.35 14.30
N GLY A 66 -6.86 0.46 13.30
CA GLY A 66 -6.44 0.73 11.93
C GLY A 66 -7.42 1.64 11.18
N TYR A 67 -6.97 2.20 10.06
CA TYR A 67 -7.68 3.30 9.38
C TYR A 67 -8.53 2.85 8.18
N SER A 68 -8.32 1.63 7.68
CA SER A 68 -8.98 1.13 6.46
C SER A 68 -10.50 1.17 6.55
N GLY A 69 -11.09 0.84 7.71
CA GLY A 69 -12.52 0.92 7.94
C GLY A 69 -13.04 2.35 7.81
N ILE A 70 -12.43 3.26 8.59
CA ILE A 70 -12.77 4.69 8.62
C ILE A 70 -12.64 5.34 7.23
N VAL A 71 -11.53 5.10 6.53
CA VAL A 71 -11.30 5.65 5.19
C VAL A 71 -12.29 5.08 4.17
N THR A 72 -12.65 3.80 4.32
CA THR A 72 -13.70 3.19 3.48
C THR A 72 -15.04 3.88 3.69
N ASP A 73 -15.45 4.11 4.93
CA ASP A 73 -16.74 4.74 5.25
C ASP A 73 -16.84 6.17 4.70
N ARG A 74 -15.76 6.95 4.80
CA ARG A 74 -15.71 8.34 4.30
C ARG A 74 -15.73 8.47 2.78
N SER A 75 -15.29 7.43 2.08
CA SER A 75 -15.20 7.43 0.61
C SER A 75 -16.29 6.57 -0.06
N MET A 76 -17.22 6.04 0.72
CA MET A 76 -18.22 5.08 0.24
C MET A 76 -19.29 5.74 -0.63
N ILE A 77 -19.56 5.13 -1.79
CA ILE A 77 -20.69 5.48 -2.68
C ILE A 77 -21.87 4.52 -2.46
N GLN A 78 -21.59 3.25 -2.13
CA GLN A 78 -22.62 2.23 -1.91
C GLN A 78 -22.16 1.23 -0.84
N PHE A 79 -23.05 0.90 0.09
CA PHE A 79 -22.89 -0.21 1.03
C PHE A 79 -23.78 -1.39 0.68
N ARG A 80 -23.30 -2.62 0.90
CA ARG A 80 -24.13 -3.82 0.90
C ARG A 80 -23.61 -4.85 1.90
N MET A 81 -24.53 -5.45 2.66
CA MET A 81 -24.26 -6.67 3.41
C MET A 81 -24.45 -7.89 2.49
N LEU A 82 -23.41 -8.70 2.34
CA LEU A 82 -23.47 -9.94 1.56
C LEU A 82 -23.99 -11.09 2.42
N ASN A 83 -24.59 -12.10 1.77
CA ASN A 83 -25.09 -13.34 2.38
C ASN A 83 -26.16 -13.16 3.48
N LEU A 84 -27.01 -12.12 3.39
CA LEU A 84 -28.06 -11.84 4.39
C LEU A 84 -28.97 -13.04 4.69
N SER A 85 -29.26 -13.87 3.70
CA SER A 85 -30.11 -15.06 3.85
C SER A 85 -29.45 -16.24 4.58
N LYS A 86 -28.14 -16.21 4.84
CA LYS A 86 -27.37 -17.34 5.43
C LYS A 86 -27.08 -17.19 6.93
N GLY A 87 -27.66 -16.17 7.57
CA GLY A 87 -27.48 -15.88 9.00
C GLY A 87 -26.20 -15.10 9.35
N PRO A 88 -26.12 -14.53 10.57
CA PRO A 88 -25.10 -13.55 10.95
C PRO A 88 -23.65 -14.00 10.80
N ALA A 89 -23.36 -15.28 11.06
CA ALA A 89 -22.00 -15.82 10.92
C ALA A 89 -21.47 -15.77 9.48
N MET A 90 -22.36 -15.72 8.48
CA MET A 90 -22.00 -15.66 7.06
C MET A 90 -22.07 -14.25 6.48
N TRP A 91 -22.58 -13.28 7.24
CA TRP A 91 -22.74 -11.90 6.78
C TRP A 91 -21.39 -11.22 6.60
N SER A 92 -21.23 -10.51 5.49
CA SER A 92 -19.96 -9.85 5.17
C SER A 92 -20.18 -8.47 4.57
N PRO A 93 -19.68 -7.38 5.20
CA PRO A 93 -19.87 -6.03 4.68
C PRO A 93 -19.03 -5.83 3.41
N ARG A 94 -19.56 -5.03 2.48
CA ARG A 94 -18.89 -4.60 1.27
C ARG A 94 -19.29 -3.18 0.91
N ALA A 95 -18.32 -2.34 0.60
CA ALA A 95 -18.52 -0.98 0.14
C ALA A 95 -17.92 -0.80 -1.26
N GLN A 96 -18.63 -0.11 -2.15
CA GLN A 96 -18.02 0.54 -3.32
C GLN A 96 -17.53 1.91 -2.87
N SER A 97 -16.32 2.27 -3.27
CA SER A 97 -15.68 3.53 -2.87
C SER A 97 -15.38 4.39 -4.09
N ASP A 98 -15.52 5.70 -3.93
CA ASP A 98 -14.93 6.66 -4.84
C ASP A 98 -13.40 6.54 -4.75
N ARG A 99 -12.74 6.21 -5.87
CA ARG A 99 -11.29 5.96 -5.89
C ARG A 99 -10.47 7.20 -5.58
N LEU A 100 -10.93 8.37 -6.01
CA LEU A 100 -10.24 9.63 -5.78
C LEU A 100 -10.40 10.03 -4.32
N LEU A 101 -11.62 9.99 -3.80
CA LEU A 101 -11.89 10.32 -2.41
C LEU A 101 -11.19 9.33 -1.45
N PHE A 102 -11.15 8.04 -1.77
CA PHE A 102 -10.44 7.06 -0.95
C PHE A 102 -8.93 7.36 -0.83
N HIS A 103 -8.28 7.73 -1.95
CA HIS A 103 -6.89 8.18 -1.94
C HIS A 103 -6.70 9.46 -1.10
N GLN A 104 -7.60 10.44 -1.26
CA GLN A 104 -7.56 11.71 -0.53
C GLN A 104 -7.75 11.50 0.97
N GLU A 105 -8.72 10.70 1.39
CA GLU A 105 -8.99 10.39 2.80
C GLU A 105 -7.82 9.67 3.45
N TRP A 106 -7.16 8.74 2.74
CA TRP A 106 -5.92 8.13 3.23
C TRP A 106 -4.82 9.15 3.45
N ARG A 107 -4.62 10.06 2.49
CA ARG A 107 -3.60 11.10 2.60
C ARG A 107 -3.88 12.01 3.79
N ILE A 108 -5.11 12.50 3.93
CA ILE A 108 -5.54 13.35 5.04
C ILE A 108 -5.35 12.63 6.37
N ALA A 109 -5.74 11.34 6.47
CA ALA A 109 -5.57 10.58 7.70
C ALA A 109 -4.10 10.46 8.11
N LEU A 110 -3.21 10.15 7.17
CA LEU A 110 -1.78 10.03 7.44
C LEU A 110 -1.12 11.38 7.75
N GLU A 111 -1.45 12.44 7.00
CA GLU A 111 -0.91 13.80 7.25
C GLU A 111 -1.32 14.35 8.62
N ASN A 112 -2.45 13.89 9.17
CA ASN A 112 -2.89 14.22 10.54
C ASN A 112 -2.35 13.27 11.62
N THR A 113 -1.58 12.23 11.25
CA THR A 113 -0.97 11.30 12.21
C THR A 113 0.32 11.91 12.76
N THR A 114 0.40 12.08 14.08
CA THR A 114 1.62 12.60 14.73
C THR A 114 2.77 11.61 14.58
N ASN A 115 4.00 12.12 14.60
CA ASN A 115 5.25 11.34 14.43
C ASN A 115 5.44 10.67 13.05
N LEU A 116 4.61 10.97 12.05
CA LEU A 116 4.72 10.43 10.70
C LEU A 116 5.24 11.49 9.71
N ASP A 117 6.46 11.28 9.22
CA ASP A 117 7.06 12.07 8.15
C ASP A 117 6.89 11.37 6.78
N PHE A 118 6.95 12.15 5.70
CA PHE A 118 6.86 11.63 4.33
C PHE A 118 8.12 11.96 3.53
N TRP A 119 8.52 11.04 2.66
CA TRP A 119 9.60 11.27 1.70
C TRP A 119 9.23 10.72 0.32
N GLN A 120 9.36 11.54 -0.73
CA GLN A 120 9.10 11.11 -2.09
C GLN A 120 10.41 10.75 -2.80
N ASP A 121 10.71 9.45 -2.88
CA ASP A 121 11.90 8.91 -3.58
C ASP A 121 11.73 7.39 -3.77
N PHE A 122 12.59 6.81 -4.59
CA PHE A 122 12.74 5.37 -4.71
C PHE A 122 13.69 4.86 -3.65
N VAL A 123 13.26 3.88 -2.86
CA VAL A 123 14.20 3.07 -2.08
C VAL A 123 14.80 2.03 -3.02
N VAL A 124 16.13 2.03 -3.14
CA VAL A 124 16.88 1.12 -4.02
C VAL A 124 17.63 0.04 -3.26
N GLY A 125 17.68 0.15 -1.93
CA GLY A 125 18.28 -0.87 -1.07
C GLY A 125 18.05 -0.62 0.41
N ILE A 126 18.32 -1.65 1.20
CA ILE A 126 18.30 -1.66 2.65
C ILE A 126 19.76 -1.56 3.12
N VAL A 127 20.01 -0.83 4.20
CA VAL A 127 21.36 -0.78 4.78
C VAL A 127 21.40 -1.73 5.97
N THR A 128 22.39 -2.62 5.98
CA THR A 128 22.54 -3.65 7.01
C THR A 128 23.93 -3.58 7.62
N ASP A 129 24.02 -3.83 8.93
CA ASP A 129 25.25 -4.03 9.67
C ASP A 129 25.10 -5.29 10.54
N ASN A 130 26.05 -6.23 10.46
CA ASN A 130 26.04 -7.49 11.23
C ASN A 130 24.66 -8.21 11.23
N ASN A 131 24.07 -8.42 10.06
CA ASN A 131 22.73 -9.01 9.87
C ASN A 131 21.56 -8.24 10.50
N ARG A 132 21.77 -6.98 10.90
CA ARG A 132 20.74 -6.09 11.42
C ARG A 132 20.49 -4.94 10.44
N VAL A 133 19.22 -4.63 10.18
CA VAL A 133 18.87 -3.43 9.42
C VAL A 133 19.19 -2.16 10.21
N ILE A 134 19.80 -1.19 9.54
CA ILE A 134 20.16 0.12 10.11
C ILE A 134 19.61 1.30 9.29
N GLY A 135 18.82 1.03 8.25
CA GLY A 135 18.19 2.06 7.43
C GLY A 135 17.92 1.63 6.00
N VAL A 136 17.69 2.62 5.14
CA VAL A 136 17.46 2.45 3.69
C VAL A 136 18.34 3.38 2.88
N LYS A 137 18.61 2.99 1.63
CA LYS A 137 19.29 3.82 0.62
C LYS A 137 18.29 4.24 -0.44
N THR A 138 18.23 5.52 -0.74
CA THR A 138 17.35 6.07 -1.78
C THR A 138 18.07 6.21 -3.12
N SER A 139 17.32 6.42 -4.21
CA SER A 139 17.87 6.56 -5.56
C SER A 139 18.71 7.82 -5.73
N LEU A 140 18.42 8.87 -4.95
CA LEU A 140 19.25 10.09 -4.87
C LEU A 140 20.58 9.86 -4.12
N GLY A 141 20.87 8.64 -3.70
CA GLY A 141 22.12 8.27 -3.01
C GLY A 141 22.12 8.56 -1.51
N MET A 142 20.98 8.98 -0.94
CA MET A 142 20.88 9.24 0.48
C MET A 142 20.78 7.94 1.28
N ILE A 143 21.38 7.94 2.48
CA ILE A 143 21.17 6.90 3.48
C ILE A 143 20.32 7.50 4.60
N ILE A 144 19.15 6.92 4.83
CA ILE A 144 18.24 7.32 5.90
C ILE A 144 18.29 6.22 6.96
N LYS A 145 18.73 6.57 8.18
CA LYS A 145 18.92 5.60 9.26
C LYS A 145 17.60 5.25 9.93
N SER A 146 17.46 3.98 10.29
CA SER A 146 16.38 3.53 11.16
C SER A 146 16.70 2.28 11.95
N LYS A 147 15.92 2.06 13.02
CA LYS A 147 16.01 0.83 13.84
C LYS A 147 15.33 -0.37 13.18
N SER A 148 14.32 -0.11 12.33
CA SER A 148 13.55 -1.12 11.61
C SER A 148 13.06 -0.60 10.25
N VAL A 149 12.74 -1.52 9.34
CA VAL A 149 12.23 -1.22 7.99
C VAL A 149 11.08 -2.18 7.67
N ILE A 150 9.98 -1.64 7.14
CA ILE A 150 8.83 -2.39 6.66
C ILE A 150 8.74 -2.21 5.13
N LEU A 151 8.78 -3.31 4.39
CA LEU A 151 8.71 -3.31 2.92
C LEU A 151 7.28 -3.61 2.47
N THR A 152 6.62 -2.65 1.83
CA THR A 152 5.24 -2.75 1.32
C THR A 152 5.16 -2.39 -0.16
N ASN A 153 6.04 -3.00 -0.94
CA ASN A 153 6.35 -2.60 -2.32
C ASN A 153 5.28 -2.98 -3.36
N GLY A 154 4.21 -3.67 -2.95
CA GLY A 154 3.09 -4.03 -3.81
C GLY A 154 3.52 -4.73 -5.10
N THR A 155 3.03 -4.26 -6.24
CA THR A 155 3.33 -4.81 -7.57
C THR A 155 4.56 -4.20 -8.23
N PHE A 156 5.35 -3.39 -7.52
CA PHE A 156 6.41 -2.57 -8.10
C PHE A 156 7.76 -3.28 -8.23
N LEU A 157 8.12 -4.19 -7.33
CA LEU A 157 9.40 -4.91 -7.36
C LEU A 157 9.51 -5.76 -8.63
N ASN A 158 10.49 -5.44 -9.48
CA ASN A 158 10.72 -6.11 -10.76
C ASN A 158 9.41 -6.28 -11.57
N GLY A 159 8.54 -5.26 -11.47
CA GLY A 159 7.19 -5.23 -12.03
C GLY A 159 7.20 -5.25 -13.56
N LYS A 160 6.28 -6.03 -14.12
CA LYS A 160 6.13 -6.20 -15.57
C LYS A 160 4.65 -6.25 -15.94
N ILE A 161 4.26 -5.37 -16.85
CA ILE A 161 2.90 -5.24 -17.37
C ILE A 161 2.80 -6.06 -18.65
N HIS A 162 1.72 -6.83 -18.76
CA HIS A 162 1.42 -7.69 -19.90
C HIS A 162 0.14 -7.21 -20.60
N ILE A 163 0.23 -6.88 -21.89
CA ILE A 163 -0.92 -6.50 -22.74
C ILE A 163 -0.83 -7.32 -24.03
N GLY A 164 -1.56 -8.44 -24.07
CA GLY A 164 -1.36 -9.45 -25.11
C GLY A 164 0.08 -9.96 -25.08
N GLU A 165 0.77 -9.86 -26.22
CA GLU A 165 2.19 -10.22 -26.36
C GLU A 165 3.13 -9.11 -25.87
N LYS A 166 2.64 -7.87 -25.75
CA LYS A 166 3.48 -6.73 -25.33
C LYS A 166 3.79 -6.81 -23.84
N GLN A 167 5.06 -6.53 -23.54
CA GLN A 167 5.58 -6.55 -22.18
C GLN A 167 6.28 -5.22 -21.90
N ILE A 168 5.88 -4.55 -20.82
CA ILE A 168 6.38 -3.21 -20.45
C ILE A 168 6.86 -3.27 -19.00
N GLY A 169 8.03 -2.68 -18.71
CA GLY A 169 8.48 -2.52 -17.32
C GLY A 169 7.59 -1.52 -16.58
N GLY A 170 7.07 -1.92 -15.42
CA GLY A 170 6.19 -1.06 -14.64
C GLY A 170 5.54 -1.77 -13.46
N GLY A 171 5.34 -1.06 -12.36
CA GLY A 171 4.60 -1.58 -11.21
C GLY A 171 3.09 -1.52 -11.40
N ARG A 172 2.63 -0.44 -12.03
CA ARG A 172 1.24 -0.17 -12.43
C ARG A 172 1.25 0.55 -13.76
N ILE A 173 0.11 0.57 -14.46
CA ILE A 173 0.04 1.27 -15.76
C ILE A 173 0.38 2.76 -15.58
N GLY A 174 1.38 3.24 -16.31
CA GLY A 174 1.90 4.61 -16.20
C GLY A 174 2.91 4.85 -15.06
N GLU A 175 3.23 3.84 -14.26
CA GLU A 175 4.19 3.94 -13.15
C GLU A 175 5.38 2.99 -13.33
N GLN A 176 6.58 3.50 -13.08
CA GLN A 176 7.82 2.75 -13.23
C GLN A 176 7.91 1.56 -12.25
N ALA A 177 8.66 0.53 -12.61
CA ALA A 177 9.02 -0.54 -11.69
C ALA A 177 10.16 -0.09 -10.76
N SER A 178 10.28 -0.74 -9.61
CA SER A 178 11.41 -0.59 -8.68
C SER A 178 12.36 -1.78 -8.81
N PHE A 179 13.66 -1.50 -8.72
CA PHE A 179 14.76 -2.45 -8.90
C PHE A 179 15.74 -2.35 -7.73
N GLY A 180 16.56 -3.39 -7.51
CA GLY A 180 17.64 -3.41 -6.53
C GLY A 180 17.29 -4.12 -5.22
N ILE A 181 16.10 -3.85 -4.66
CA ILE A 181 15.67 -4.45 -3.39
C ILE A 181 15.54 -5.99 -3.50
N THR A 182 14.96 -6.51 -4.58
CA THR A 182 14.78 -7.96 -4.74
C THR A 182 16.13 -8.67 -4.83
N GLU A 183 17.05 -8.15 -5.63
CA GLU A 183 18.39 -8.70 -5.79
C GLU A 183 19.13 -8.70 -4.45
N GLN A 184 19.01 -7.61 -3.69
CA GLN A 184 19.61 -7.51 -2.37
C GLN A 184 19.01 -8.50 -1.37
N LEU A 185 17.68 -8.68 -1.33
CA LEU A 185 17.05 -9.67 -0.45
C LEU A 185 17.56 -11.09 -0.77
N ILE A 186 17.76 -11.42 -2.04
CA ILE A 186 18.38 -12.70 -2.42
C ILE A 186 19.80 -12.83 -1.85
N THR A 187 20.63 -11.77 -1.93
CA THR A 187 21.98 -11.80 -1.32
C THR A 187 21.97 -11.95 0.20
N LEU A 188 20.88 -11.53 0.85
CA LEU A 188 20.65 -11.71 2.29
C LEU A 188 20.05 -13.09 2.65
N GLY A 189 19.85 -13.97 1.66
CA GLY A 189 19.37 -15.34 1.88
C GLY A 189 17.86 -15.54 1.70
N PHE A 190 17.14 -14.57 1.16
CA PHE A 190 15.71 -14.75 0.84
C PHE A 190 15.51 -15.43 -0.51
N GLU A 191 14.46 -16.25 -0.59
CA GLU A 191 13.97 -16.77 -1.86
C GLU A 191 13.03 -15.76 -2.53
N SER A 192 13.02 -15.74 -3.86
CA SER A 192 12.12 -14.89 -4.63
C SER A 192 11.36 -15.68 -5.69
N GLY A 193 10.10 -15.33 -5.88
CA GLY A 193 9.22 -15.88 -6.91
C GLY A 193 8.48 -14.78 -7.66
N ARG A 194 7.70 -15.15 -8.67
CA ARG A 194 6.87 -14.20 -9.44
C ARG A 194 5.41 -14.61 -9.41
N MET A 195 4.55 -13.64 -9.09
CA MET A 195 3.11 -13.78 -9.20
C MET A 195 2.58 -12.87 -10.31
N LYS A 196 1.45 -13.24 -10.90
CA LYS A 196 0.77 -12.46 -11.94
C LYS A 196 -0.70 -12.32 -11.58
N THR A 197 -1.21 -11.10 -11.68
CA THR A 197 -2.62 -10.76 -11.49
C THR A 197 -3.09 -9.89 -12.65
N GLY A 198 -4.40 -9.90 -12.90
CA GLY A 198 -5.03 -9.09 -13.95
C GLY A 198 -5.95 -8.03 -13.36
N THR A 199 -6.22 -6.98 -14.15
CA THR A 199 -7.26 -6.00 -13.88
C THR A 199 -8.11 -5.85 -15.14
N PRO A 200 -9.45 -5.71 -15.04
CA PRO A 200 -10.29 -5.49 -16.22
C PRO A 200 -10.00 -4.12 -16.86
N PRO A 201 -10.31 -3.95 -18.16
CA PRO A 201 -10.22 -2.65 -18.82
C PRO A 201 -11.14 -1.63 -18.13
N ARG A 202 -10.84 -0.35 -18.33
CA ARG A 202 -11.75 0.75 -17.95
C ARG A 202 -12.52 1.18 -19.18
N ILE A 203 -13.84 1.31 -19.04
CA ILE A 203 -14.78 1.64 -20.11
C ILE A 203 -15.46 2.97 -19.79
N ASP A 204 -15.82 3.73 -20.82
CA ASP A 204 -16.57 4.97 -20.67
C ASP A 204 -18.02 4.66 -20.30
N GLY A 205 -18.50 5.20 -19.18
CA GLY A 205 -19.89 4.98 -18.74
C GLY A 205 -20.92 5.51 -19.74
N ARG A 206 -20.56 6.51 -20.55
CA ARG A 206 -21.46 7.10 -21.56
C ARG A 206 -21.71 6.19 -22.76
N SER A 207 -20.88 5.18 -22.97
CA SER A 207 -21.04 4.23 -24.08
C SER A 207 -21.79 2.96 -23.68
N LEU A 208 -22.41 2.93 -22.49
CA LEU A 208 -23.13 1.77 -21.98
C LEU A 208 -24.64 1.96 -22.11
N ASN A 209 -25.35 0.86 -22.40
CA ASN A 209 -26.79 0.76 -22.30
C ASN A 209 -27.13 -0.07 -21.04
N TYR A 210 -27.80 0.54 -20.06
CA TYR A 210 -28.01 0.00 -18.71
C TYR A 210 -29.33 -0.77 -18.56
#